data_AF-A0A9W2Y476-F1
#
_entry.id   AF-A0A9W2Y476-F1
#
_cell.length_a   1.000
_cell.length_b   1.000
_cell.length_c   1.000
_cell.angle_alpha   90.00
_cell.angle_beta   90.00
_cell.angle_gamma   90.00
#
_symmetry.space_group_name_H-M   'P 1'
#
loop_
_entity.id
_entity.type
_entity.pdbx_description
1 polymer ?
#
loop_
_entity_poly.entity_id
_entity_poly.type
_entity_poly.pdbx_seq_one_letter_code
_entity_poly.pdbx_strand_id
1 'polypeptide(L)'
;MESDCRIPVVCCRPRVLILHVLFWGLVSLRVFGAALLGEEKTTVVKPMATPCWLLEDFVVTTECWQCNAFQSKSWSACGLTGYVEKVNCTKSNRDEHKSCRSTLMEEHLFWKFEVAMLVLTMVFGILVFVRQHWLDRLASEKVRRQIESI
;
A
#
# COMPACT_ATOMS: atom_id res chain seq x y z
N MET A 1 -33.92 -34.44 24.08
CA MET A 1 -32.51 -34.15 23.75
C MET A 1 -32.53 -32.90 22.90
N GLU A 2 -32.72 -31.75 23.54
CA GLU A 2 -32.80 -30.44 22.89
C GLU A 2 -31.42 -29.81 23.04
N SER A 3 -30.63 -29.85 21.99
CA SER A 3 -29.28 -29.28 21.97
C SER A 3 -29.40 -27.78 21.82
N ASP A 4 -29.47 -27.07 22.95
CA ASP A 4 -29.40 -25.62 23.08
C ASP A 4 -28.14 -25.07 22.39
N CYS A 5 -28.28 -24.72 21.11
CA CYS A 5 -27.24 -24.07 20.32
C CYS A 5 -27.22 -22.58 20.69
N ARG A 6 -26.72 -22.28 21.89
CA ARG A 6 -26.70 -20.93 22.48
C ARG A 6 -25.44 -20.12 22.10
N ILE A 7 -24.90 -20.32 20.89
CA ILE A 7 -23.75 -19.55 20.40
C ILE A 7 -23.91 -19.22 18.90
N PRO A 8 -24.65 -18.15 18.55
CA PRO A 8 -24.87 -17.77 17.14
C PRO A 8 -23.57 -17.37 16.41
N VAL A 9 -22.51 -17.02 17.15
CA VAL A 9 -21.24 -16.57 16.57
C VAL A 9 -20.35 -17.68 15.99
N VAL A 10 -20.59 -18.96 16.31
CA VAL A 10 -19.72 -20.07 15.84
C VAL A 10 -20.16 -20.61 14.48
N CYS A 11 -21.44 -20.52 14.12
CA CYS A 11 -21.93 -20.98 12.80
C CYS A 11 -21.64 -19.97 11.67
N CYS A 12 -21.50 -18.68 12.00
CA CYS A 12 -21.08 -17.63 11.06
C CYS A 12 -19.54 -17.53 10.89
N ARG A 13 -18.74 -18.16 11.75
CA ARG A 13 -17.27 -18.07 11.76
C ARG A 13 -16.56 -18.40 10.45
N PRO A 14 -16.85 -19.53 9.75
CA PRO A 14 -16.08 -19.85 8.55
C PRO A 14 -16.38 -18.86 7.43
N ARG A 15 -17.64 -18.48 7.24
CA ARG A 15 -18.01 -17.51 6.19
C ARG A 15 -17.48 -16.11 6.47
N VAL A 16 -17.51 -15.65 7.72
CA VAL A 16 -16.97 -14.33 8.08
C VAL A 16 -15.45 -14.31 7.98
N LEU A 17 -14.75 -15.37 8.39
CA LEU A 17 -13.29 -15.47 8.23
C LEU A 17 -12.89 -15.56 6.76
N ILE A 18 -13.61 -16.33 5.94
CA ILE A 18 -13.40 -16.39 4.49
C ILE A 18 -13.64 -15.02 3.87
N LEU A 19 -14.73 -14.32 4.21
CA LEU A 19 -14.99 -12.97 3.72
C LEU A 19 -13.91 -11.97 4.17
N HIS A 20 -13.39 -12.09 5.38
CA HIS A 20 -12.28 -11.26 5.86
C HIS A 20 -11.00 -11.56 5.07
N VAL A 21 -10.63 -12.83 4.90
CA VAL A 21 -9.44 -13.23 4.13
C VAL A 21 -9.57 -12.79 2.67
N LEU A 22 -10.76 -12.92 2.08
CA LEU A 22 -11.04 -12.43 0.73
C LEU A 22 -10.94 -10.91 0.65
N PHE A 23 -11.47 -10.18 1.64
CA PHE A 23 -11.40 -8.72 1.69
C PHE A 23 -9.96 -8.23 1.84
N TRP A 24 -9.19 -8.78 2.78
CA TRP A 24 -7.78 -8.46 2.98
C TRP A 24 -6.90 -8.91 1.81
N GLY A 25 -7.23 -10.03 1.17
CA GLY A 25 -6.59 -10.50 -0.05
C GLY A 25 -6.85 -9.55 -1.22
N LEU A 26 -8.08 -9.05 -1.37
CA LEU A 26 -8.43 -8.09 -2.41
C LEU A 26 -7.76 -6.73 -2.19
N VAL A 27 -7.72 -6.25 -0.94
CA VAL A 27 -7.02 -5.02 -0.57
C VAL A 27 -5.52 -5.16 -0.82
N SER A 28 -4.90 -6.26 -0.40
CA SER A 28 -3.48 -6.54 -0.65
C SER A 28 -3.20 -6.61 -2.16
N LEU A 29 -4.04 -7.31 -2.94
CA LEU A 29 -3.87 -7.40 -4.38
C LEU A 29 -3.97 -6.04 -5.08
N ARG A 30 -4.80 -5.12 -4.58
CA ARG A 30 -4.89 -3.75 -5.13
C ARG A 30 -3.67 -2.90 -4.79
N VAL A 31 -3.16 -3.01 -3.56
CA VAL A 31 -1.97 -2.26 -3.12
C VAL A 31 -0.70 -2.80 -3.79
N PHE A 32 -0.50 -4.12 -3.77
CA PHE A 32 0.67 -4.77 -4.37
C PHE A 32 0.58 -4.85 -5.91
N GLY A 33 -0.62 -5.04 -6.47
CA GLY A 33 -0.82 -5.04 -7.93
C GLY A 33 -0.56 -3.68 -8.57
N ALA A 34 -0.83 -2.58 -7.86
CA ALA A 34 -0.45 -1.24 -8.31
C ALA A 34 1.07 -1.03 -8.30
N ALA A 35 1.81 -1.70 -7.40
CA ALA A 35 3.27 -1.67 -7.37
C ALA A 35 3.89 -2.54 -8.48
N LEU A 36 3.38 -3.76 -8.72
CA LEU A 36 3.90 -4.67 -9.75
C LEU A 36 3.61 -4.18 -11.18
N LEU A 37 2.45 -3.59 -11.45
CA LEU A 37 2.15 -3.00 -12.75
C LEU A 37 2.94 -1.70 -13.04
N GLY A 38 3.61 -1.14 -12.03
CA GLY A 38 4.54 -0.02 -12.22
C GLY A 38 5.91 -0.43 -12.75
N GLU A 39 6.29 -1.70 -12.64
CA GLU A 39 7.64 -2.17 -12.96
C GLU A 39 7.77 -2.77 -14.38
N GLU A 40 6.67 -3.21 -15.01
CA GLU A 40 6.69 -3.79 -16.36
C GLU A 40 6.40 -2.75 -17.45
N LYS A 41 7.29 -1.76 -17.59
CA LYS A 41 7.39 -0.98 -18.83
C LYS A 41 8.84 -0.92 -19.29
N THR A 42 9.35 -2.08 -19.69
CA THR A 42 10.57 -2.20 -20.50
C THR A 42 10.31 -1.53 -21.85
N THR A 43 10.45 -0.21 -21.86
CA THR A 43 10.36 0.60 -23.08
C THR A 43 11.68 0.48 -23.80
N VAL A 44 11.63 -0.28 -24.89
CA VAL A 44 12.64 -0.30 -25.95
C VAL A 44 13.11 1.14 -26.21
N VAL A 45 14.36 1.42 -25.83
CA VAL A 45 15.01 2.71 -26.03
C VAL A 45 15.19 2.88 -27.53
N LYS A 46 14.27 3.62 -28.16
CA LYS A 46 14.44 4.13 -29.51
C LYS A 46 15.68 5.04 -29.48
N PRO A 47 16.64 4.93 -30.43
CA PRO A 47 17.84 5.75 -30.40
C PRO A 47 17.45 7.17 -30.81
N MET A 48 17.04 7.96 -29.83
CA MET A 48 16.94 9.40 -29.96
C MET A 48 18.26 9.99 -29.47
N ALA A 49 18.71 11.04 -30.14
CA ALA A 49 19.98 11.71 -29.90
C ALA A 49 20.36 11.72 -28.41
N THR A 50 21.58 11.29 -28.11
CA THR A 50 22.09 11.16 -26.75
C THR A 50 21.83 12.45 -25.97
N PRO A 51 21.13 12.39 -24.82
CA PRO A 51 20.73 13.60 -24.11
C PRO A 51 21.94 14.35 -23.55
N CYS A 52 21.87 15.69 -23.49
CA CYS A 52 23.03 16.51 -23.14
C CYS A 52 23.57 16.26 -21.72
N TRP A 53 22.71 15.90 -20.78
CA TRP A 53 23.08 15.59 -19.39
C TRP A 53 23.91 14.30 -19.25
N LEU A 54 24.04 13.49 -20.32
CA LEU A 54 24.91 12.32 -20.35
C LEU A 54 26.32 12.66 -20.88
N LEU A 55 26.47 13.80 -21.56
CA LEU A 55 27.68 14.23 -22.24
C LEU A 55 28.37 15.40 -21.53
N GLU A 56 27.63 16.17 -20.72
CA GLU A 56 28.06 17.41 -20.10
C GLU A 56 27.56 17.51 -18.65
N ASP A 57 28.26 18.32 -17.85
CA ASP A 57 27.80 18.67 -16.51
C ASP A 57 26.49 19.47 -16.59
N PHE A 58 25.56 19.12 -15.72
CA PHE A 58 24.23 19.71 -15.66
C PHE A 58 23.93 20.26 -14.27
N VAL A 59 23.08 21.28 -14.22
CA VAL A 59 22.53 21.83 -12.98
C VAL A 59 21.03 21.58 -12.97
N VAL A 60 20.50 21.11 -11.83
CA VAL A 60 19.07 20.90 -11.66
C VAL A 60 18.39 22.26 -11.49
N THR A 61 17.58 22.66 -12.46
CA THR A 61 16.85 23.94 -12.47
C THR A 61 15.51 23.82 -11.74
N THR A 62 14.89 22.64 -11.77
CA THR A 62 13.61 22.39 -11.12
C THR A 62 13.63 21.00 -10.49
N GLU A 63 13.21 20.93 -9.23
CA GLU A 63 13.12 19.70 -8.43
C GLU A 63 12.21 18.65 -9.06
N CYS A 64 12.23 17.42 -8.57
CA CYS A 64 11.47 16.31 -9.17
C CYS A 64 9.95 16.48 -8.98
N TRP A 65 9.15 16.52 -10.07
CA TRP A 65 7.69 16.60 -10.01
C TRP A 65 6.98 15.50 -10.82
N GLN A 66 5.69 15.27 -10.52
CA GLN A 66 4.86 14.28 -11.19
C GLN A 66 4.42 14.78 -12.57
N CYS A 67 4.56 13.95 -13.60
CA CYS A 67 4.08 14.32 -14.91
C CYS A 67 2.56 14.34 -15.00
N ASN A 68 2.03 15.29 -15.75
CA ASN A 68 0.62 15.27 -16.18
C ASN A 68 0.38 14.25 -17.31
N ALA A 69 -0.88 13.89 -17.54
CA ALA A 69 -1.28 12.92 -18.59
C ALA A 69 -0.85 13.32 -20.01
N PHE A 70 -0.69 14.61 -20.27
CA PHE A 70 -0.14 15.12 -21.53
C PHE A 70 1.38 14.92 -21.59
N GLN A 71 2.08 15.30 -20.53
CA GLN A 71 3.54 15.20 -20.42
C GLN A 71 4.02 13.75 -20.46
N SER A 72 3.25 12.82 -19.89
CA SER A 72 3.58 11.39 -19.94
C SER A 72 3.51 10.78 -21.34
N LYS A 73 2.74 11.39 -22.24
CA LYS A 73 2.68 11.01 -23.66
C LYS A 73 3.72 11.75 -24.50
N SER A 74 3.98 13.01 -24.20
CA SER A 74 4.90 13.86 -24.98
C SER A 74 6.37 13.62 -24.65
N TRP A 75 6.69 13.36 -23.38
CA TRP A 75 8.06 13.23 -22.90
C TRP A 75 8.39 11.78 -22.59
N SER A 76 9.35 11.23 -23.32
CA SER A 76 9.87 9.88 -23.09
C SER A 76 10.49 9.72 -21.70
N ALA A 77 11.05 10.79 -21.13
CA ALA A 77 11.62 10.82 -19.77
C ALA A 77 10.59 10.45 -18.68
N CYS A 78 9.30 10.71 -18.93
CA CYS A 78 8.26 10.35 -17.98
C CYS A 78 7.89 8.86 -18.02
N GLY A 79 8.26 8.13 -19.08
CA GLY A 79 7.80 6.77 -19.33
C GLY A 79 8.31 5.74 -18.31
N LEU A 80 9.39 6.04 -17.59
CA LEU A 80 10.05 5.12 -16.66
C LEU A 80 9.45 5.17 -15.26
N THR A 81 9.44 6.35 -14.62
CA THR A 81 8.99 6.51 -13.23
C THR A 81 7.68 7.29 -13.09
N GLY A 82 7.25 8.01 -14.13
CA GLY A 82 6.14 8.96 -14.05
C GLY A 82 6.52 10.31 -13.42
N TYR A 83 7.80 10.51 -13.10
CA TYR A 83 8.35 11.73 -12.52
C TYR A 83 9.52 12.26 -13.33
N VAL A 84 9.64 13.58 -13.40
CA VAL A 84 10.70 14.26 -14.15
C VAL A 84 11.25 15.45 -13.37
N GLU A 85 12.54 15.72 -13.58
CA GLU A 85 13.25 16.90 -13.11
C GLU A 85 13.75 17.70 -14.32
N LYS A 86 13.87 19.02 -14.16
CA LYS A 86 14.40 19.91 -15.21
C LYS A 86 15.88 20.14 -14.97
N VAL A 87 16.71 19.85 -15.96
CA VAL A 87 18.16 20.07 -15.89
C VAL A 87 18.60 21.03 -16.98
N ASN A 88 19.51 21.95 -16.65
CA ASN A 88 20.19 22.80 -17.62
C ASN A 88 21.62 22.30 -17.83
N CYS A 89 21.96 21.96 -19.07
CA CYS A 89 23.31 21.56 -19.46
C CYS A 89 24.21 22.79 -19.51
N THR A 90 25.27 22.81 -18.69
CA THR A 90 26.09 24.01 -18.46
C THR A 90 26.82 24.49 -19.71
N LYS A 91 27.29 23.55 -20.54
CA LYS A 91 28.10 23.85 -21.72
C LYS A 91 27.24 24.19 -22.95
N SER A 92 26.13 23.50 -23.18
CA SER A 92 25.17 23.84 -24.25
C SER A 92 24.15 24.93 -23.86
N ASN A 93 24.04 25.30 -22.58
CA ASN A 93 22.97 26.15 -22.03
C ASN A 93 21.56 25.71 -22.50
N ARG A 94 21.31 24.40 -22.47
CA ARG A 94 20.07 23.79 -22.93
C ARG A 94 19.34 23.13 -21.77
N ASP A 95 18.06 23.46 -21.64
CA ASP A 95 17.14 22.78 -20.73
C ASP A 95 16.67 21.45 -21.33
N GLU A 96 16.89 20.36 -20.59
CA GLU A 96 16.41 19.03 -20.92
C GLU A 96 15.64 18.42 -19.74
N HIS A 97 14.80 17.42 -20.03
CA HIS A 97 14.00 16.74 -19.01
C HIS A 97 14.59 15.36 -18.72
N LYS A 98 14.83 15.06 -17.46
CA LYS A 98 15.39 13.79 -17.00
C LYS A 98 14.39 13.08 -16.09
N SER A 99 14.33 11.75 -16.17
CA SER A 99 13.55 10.95 -15.23
C SER A 99 14.23 10.98 -13.87
N CYS A 100 13.46 11.27 -12.82
CA CYS A 100 13.94 11.27 -11.44
C CYS A 100 13.24 10.18 -10.62
N ARG A 101 13.94 9.70 -9.59
CA ARG A 101 13.38 8.84 -8.55
C ARG A 101 13.03 9.74 -7.36
N SER A 102 11.75 10.00 -7.16
CA SER A 102 11.27 10.85 -6.06
C SER A 102 11.28 10.07 -4.74
N THR A 103 12.13 10.47 -3.80
CA THR A 103 12.15 9.95 -2.42
C THR A 103 10.85 10.28 -1.68
N LEU A 104 10.24 11.44 -1.98
CA LEU A 104 8.98 11.88 -1.36
C LEU A 104 7.82 10.93 -1.68
N MET A 105 7.78 10.33 -2.88
CA MET A 105 6.75 9.33 -3.18
C MET A 105 6.99 8.02 -2.41
N GLU A 106 8.24 7.61 -2.24
CA GLU A 106 8.59 6.42 -1.46
C GLU A 106 8.14 6.59 0.01
N GLU A 107 8.32 7.79 0.58
CA GLU A 107 7.85 8.13 1.92
C GLU A 107 6.32 8.11 2.05
N HIS A 108 5.59 8.64 1.05
CA HIS A 108 4.13 8.58 1.06
C HIS A 108 3.57 7.16 0.93
N LEU A 109 4.19 6.32 0.09
CA LEU A 109 3.82 4.91 -0.02
C LEU A 109 4.11 4.17 1.29
N PHE A 110 5.27 4.44 1.88
CA PHE A 110 5.66 3.88 3.17
C PHE A 110 4.64 4.24 4.26
N TRP A 111 4.28 5.53 4.41
CA TRP A 111 3.30 5.96 5.41
C TRP A 111 1.91 5.35 5.20
N LYS A 112 1.46 5.22 3.94
CA LYS A 112 0.19 4.56 3.64
C LYS A 112 0.21 3.08 4.04
N PHE A 113 1.32 2.39 3.78
CA PHE A 113 1.48 0.99 4.16
C PHE A 113 1.55 0.82 5.68
N GLU A 114 2.36 1.62 6.37
CA GLU A 114 2.53 1.60 7.81
C GLU A 114 1.19 1.80 8.54
N VAL A 115 0.44 2.83 8.16
CA VAL A 115 -0.89 3.11 8.73
C VAL A 115 -1.87 1.97 8.46
N ALA A 116 -1.86 1.40 7.25
CA ALA A 116 -2.73 0.28 6.91
C ALA A 116 -2.43 -0.96 7.79
N MET A 117 -1.15 -1.27 7.99
CA MET A 117 -0.72 -2.39 8.82
C MET A 117 -1.02 -2.17 10.31
N LEU A 118 -0.85 -0.95 10.82
CA LEU A 118 -1.22 -0.60 12.19
C LEU A 118 -2.72 -0.75 12.45
N VAL A 119 -3.56 -0.25 11.54
CA VAL A 119 -5.02 -0.40 11.64
C VAL A 119 -5.42 -1.88 11.58
N LEU A 120 -4.81 -2.65 10.69
CA LEU A 120 -5.04 -4.09 10.59
C LEU A 120 -4.73 -4.82 11.90
N THR A 121 -3.56 -4.54 12.49
CA THR A 121 -3.17 -5.13 13.77
C THR A 121 -4.12 -4.72 14.90
N MET A 122 -4.56 -3.47 14.95
CA MET A 122 -5.55 -3.01 15.93
C MET A 122 -6.87 -3.77 15.82
N VAL A 123 -7.39 -3.94 14.59
CA VAL A 123 -8.64 -4.69 14.34
C VAL A 123 -8.52 -6.13 14.83
N PHE A 124 -7.42 -6.82 14.50
CA PHE A 124 -7.20 -8.18 15.00
C PHE A 124 -7.05 -8.24 16.52
N GLY A 125 -6.36 -7.26 17.12
CA GLY A 125 -6.25 -7.13 18.58
C GLY A 125 -7.60 -7.00 19.26
N ILE A 126 -8.48 -6.13 18.75
CA ILE A 126 -9.85 -5.95 19.28
C ILE A 126 -10.67 -7.24 19.14
N LEU A 127 -10.60 -7.92 18.00
CA LEU A 127 -11.32 -9.18 17.78
C LEU A 127 -10.90 -10.27 18.79
N VAL A 128 -9.59 -10.39 19.04
CA VAL A 128 -9.05 -11.33 20.03
C VAL A 128 -9.49 -10.94 21.43
N PHE A 129 -9.41 -9.65 21.78
CA PHE A 129 -9.81 -9.14 23.09
C PHE A 129 -11.29 -9.40 23.38
N VAL A 130 -12.19 -9.09 22.44
CA VAL A 130 -13.64 -9.35 22.62
C VAL A 130 -13.91 -10.83 22.82
N ARG A 131 -13.23 -11.70 22.08
CA ARG A 131 -13.37 -13.16 22.24
C ARG A 131 -12.92 -13.61 23.62
N GLN A 132 -11.75 -13.15 24.07
CA GLN A 132 -11.20 -13.51 25.38
C GLN A 132 -12.10 -12.99 26.50
N HIS A 133 -12.52 -11.73 26.43
CA HIS A 133 -13.40 -11.12 27.41
C HIS A 133 -14.75 -11.85 27.52
N TRP A 134 -15.29 -12.34 26.39
CA TRP A 134 -16.53 -13.13 26.41
C TRP A 134 -16.34 -14.49 27.10
N LEU A 135 -15.21 -15.16 26.87
CA LEU A 135 -14.86 -16.41 27.56
C LEU A 135 -14.67 -16.19 29.06
N ASP A 136 -14.03 -15.08 29.46
CA ASP A 136 -13.84 -14.73 30.87
C ASP A 136 -15.17 -14.45 31.57
N ARG A 137 -16.11 -13.75 30.91
CA ARG A 137 -17.45 -13.54 31.44
C ARG A 137 -18.18 -14.88 31.67
N LEU A 138 -18.12 -15.79 30.71
CA LEU A 138 -18.72 -17.12 30.85
C LEU A 138 -18.07 -17.94 31.98
N ALA A 139 -16.75 -17.83 32.17
CA ALA A 139 -16.07 -18.51 33.27
C ALA A 139 -16.52 -17.96 34.64
N SER A 140 -16.62 -16.62 34.76
CA SER A 140 -17.08 -15.97 36.00
C SER A 140 -18.53 -16.32 36.36
N GLU A 141 -19.42 -16.44 35.37
CA GLU A 141 -20.81 -16.87 35.58
C GLU A 141 -20.92 -18.32 36.05
N LYS A 142 -20.00 -19.20 35.61
CA LYS A 142 -19.95 -20.59 36.08
C LYS A 142 -19.54 -20.67 37.56
N VAL A 143 -18.53 -19.91 37.97
CA VAL A 143 -18.09 -19.87 39.38
C VAL A 143 -19.19 -19.31 40.28
N ARG A 144 -19.84 -18.23 39.86
CA ARG A 144 -20.92 -17.61 40.64
C ARG A 144 -22.12 -18.53 40.86
N ARG A 145 -22.50 -19.32 39.85
CA ARG A 145 -23.57 -20.33 39.99
C ARG A 145 -23.22 -21.48 40.92
N GLN A 146 -21.94 -21.79 41.11
CA GLN A 146 -21.53 -22.78 42.12
C GLN A 146 -21.63 -22.24 43.56
N ILE A 147 -21.53 -20.92 43.77
CA ILE A 147 -21.64 -20.30 45.09
C ILE A 147 -23.11 -20.16 45.53
N GLU A 148 -24.03 -19.89 44.60
CA GLU A 148 -25.47 -19.80 44.88
C GLU A 148 -26.15 -21.16 45.13
N SER A 149 -25.50 -22.28 44.76
CA SER A 149 -26.04 -23.64 44.95
C SER A 149 -25.55 -24.36 46.21
N ILE A 150 -24.73 -23.70 47.03
CA ILE A 150 -24.24 -24.18 48.33
C ILE A 150 -25.07 -23.52 49.43
#